data_AF-A0A7Y7L8K1-F1
#
_entry.id   AF-A0A7Y7L8K1-F1
#
_cell.length_a   1.000
_cell.length_b   1.000
_cell.length_c   1.000
_cell.angle_alpha   90.00
_cell.angle_beta   90.00
_cell.angle_gamma   90.00
#
_symmetry.space_group_name_H-M   'P 1'
#
loop_
_entity.id
_entity.type
_entity.pdbx_description
1 polymer ?
#
loop_
_entity_poly.entity_id
_entity_poly.type
_entity_poly.pdbx_seq_one_letter_code
_entity_poly.pdbx_strand_id
1 'polypeptide(L)' 'MAAFYIILKVTALIAVIIVSITGPKKKKASPKTEISGLAVNADGCLEHFKNSPEYHQPVE' A
#
# COMPACT_ATOMS: atom_id res chain seq x y z
N MET A 1 2.76 -1.68 -45.02
CA MET A 1 1.68 -2.06 -44.08
C MET A 1 1.94 -3.39 -43.37
N ALA A 2 2.35 -4.46 -44.07
CA ALA A 2 2.59 -5.78 -43.47
C ALA A 2 3.61 -5.79 -42.31
N ALA A 3 4.73 -5.07 -42.44
CA ALA A 3 5.75 -4.99 -41.39
C ALA A 3 5.21 -4.38 -40.08
N PHE A 4 4.39 -3.34 -40.18
CA PHE A 4 3.72 -2.73 -39.01
C PHE A 4 2.77 -3.72 -38.33
N TYR A 5 2.01 -4.49 -39.10
CA TYR A 5 1.13 -5.53 -38.57
C TYR A 5 1.90 -6.64 -37.85
N ILE A 6 3.06 -7.03 -38.39
CA ILE A 6 3.92 -8.04 -37.76
C ILE A 6 4.43 -7.52 -36.41
N ILE A 7 4.93 -6.28 -36.36
CA ILE A 7 5.40 -5.65 -35.12
C ILE A 7 4.28 -5.60 -34.09
N LEU A 8 3.09 -5.13 -34.47
CA LEU A 8 1.94 -5.04 -33.57
C LEU A 8 1.54 -6.40 -33.00
N LYS A 9 1.56 -7.45 -33.83
CA LYS A 9 1.22 -8.82 -33.43
C LYS A 9 2.23 -9.38 -32.42
N VAL A 10 3.52 -9.13 -32.64
CA VAL A 10 4.58 -9.55 -31.71
C VAL A 10 4.48 -8.79 -30.38
N THR A 11 4.27 -7.47 -30.42
CA THR A 11 4.12 -6.64 -29.22
C THR A 11 2.91 -7.04 -28.39
N ALA A 12 1.77 -7.35 -29.03
CA ALA A 12 0.56 -7.81 -28.35
C ALA A 12 0.79 -9.14 -27.61
N LEU A 13 1.48 -10.10 -28.24
CA LEU A 13 1.80 -11.38 -27.62
C LEU A 13 2.68 -11.21 -26.37
N ILE A 14 3.70 -10.36 -26.46
CA ILE A 14 4.60 -10.06 -25.34
C ILE A 14 3.84 -9.38 -24.19
N ALA A 15 2.95 -8.43 -24.51
CA ALA A 15 2.17 -7.72 -23.51
C ALA A 15 1.26 -8.66 -22.70
N VAL A 16 0.60 -9.62 -23.35
CA VAL A 16 -0.25 -10.62 -22.67
C VAL A 16 0.57 -11.46 -21.69
N ILE A 17 1.78 -11.86 -22.07
CA ILE A 17 2.69 -12.63 -21.21
C ILE A 17 3.11 -11.79 -20.00
N ILE A 18 3.55 -10.56 -20.22
CA ILE A 18 4.00 -9.66 -19.14
C ILE A 18 2.86 -9.37 -18.16
N VAL A 19 1.64 -9.09 -18.64
CA VAL A 19 0.47 -8.86 -17.79
C VAL A 19 0.13 -10.09 -16.96
N SER A 20 0.20 -11.28 -17.56
CA SER A 20 -0.09 -12.54 -16.85
C SER A 20 0.94 -12.84 -15.75
N ILE A 21 2.22 -12.49 -15.98
CA ILE A 21 3.30 -12.67 -15.00
C ILE A 21 3.27 -11.57 -13.93
N THR A 22 2.91 -10.35 -14.32
CA THR A 22 2.77 -9.21 -13.42
C THR A 22 1.43 -9.31 -12.69
N GLY A 23 1.34 -10.27 -11.77
CA GLY A 23 0.24 -10.36 -10.83
C GLY A 23 0.04 -9.03 -10.07
N PRO A 24 -1.11 -8.84 -9.40
CA PRO A 24 -1.45 -7.57 -8.78
C PRO A 24 -0.28 -7.11 -7.91
N LYS A 25 0.30 -5.96 -8.30
CA LYS A 25 1.42 -5.34 -7.60
C LYS A 25 0.90 -4.98 -6.21
N LYS A 26 1.01 -5.92 -5.26
CA LYS A 26 0.69 -5.67 -3.86
C LYS A 26 1.54 -4.46 -3.52
N LYS A 27 0.90 -3.30 -3.34
CA LYS A 27 1.55 -2.18 -2.67
C LYS A 27 2.09 -2.83 -1.41
N LYS A 28 3.41 -2.94 -1.30
CA LYS A 28 4.02 -3.21 -0.01
C LYS A 28 3.64 -1.99 0.80
N ALA A 29 2.48 -2.03 1.45
CA ALA A 29 2.29 -1.24 2.65
C ALA A 29 3.54 -1.57 3.44
N SER A 30 4.35 -0.55 3.73
CA SER A 30 5.51 -0.74 4.61
C SER A 30 5.03 -1.58 5.78
N PRO A 31 5.81 -2.55 6.27
CA PRO A 31 5.50 -3.16 7.55
C PRO A 31 5.61 -2.04 8.57
N LYS A 32 4.54 -1.27 8.74
CA LYS A 32 4.32 -0.53 9.93
C LYS A 32 4.07 -1.62 10.94
N THR A 33 5.12 -1.98 11.64
CA THR A 33 5.01 -2.50 12.99
C THR A 33 4.35 -1.40 13.82
N GLU A 34 3.08 -1.11 13.52
CA GLU A 34 2.21 -0.34 14.39
C GLU A 34 1.88 -1.33 15.50
N ILE A 35 2.72 -1.30 16.52
CA ILE A 35 2.34 -1.72 17.88
C ILE A 35 0.96 -1.12 18.10
N SER A 36 -0.04 -1.98 18.29
CA SER A 36 -1.43 -1.54 18.46
C SER A 36 -1.45 -0.41 19.48
N GLY A 37 -1.96 0.75 19.08
CA GLY A 37 -2.06 1.92 19.94
C GLY A 37 -3.06 1.75 21.07
N LEU A 38 -3.44 0.51 21.42
CA LEU A 38 -4.39 0.17 22.46
C LEU A 38 -3.66 -0.33 23.70
N ALA A 39 -3.99 0.23 24.86
CA ALA A 39 -3.55 -0.20 26.18
C ALA A 39 -4.76 -0.58 27.03
N VAL A 40 -4.58 -1.51 27.96
CA VAL A 40 -5.62 -1.84 28.94
C VAL A 40 -5.58 -0.79 30.06
N ASN A 41 -6.70 -0.12 30.31
CA ASN A 41 -6.84 0.83 31.41
C ASN A 41 -6.97 0.09 32.76
N ALA A 42 -7.02 0.83 33.86
CA ALA A 42 -7.14 0.24 35.21
C ALA A 42 -8.46 -0.53 35.42
N ASP A 43 -9.49 -0.23 34.61
CA ASP A 43 -10.80 -0.87 34.64
C ASP A 43 -10.86 -2.13 33.75
N GLY A 44 -9.74 -2.52 33.12
CA GLY A 44 -9.65 -3.69 32.26
C GLY A 44 -10.15 -3.48 30.83
N CYS A 45 -10.47 -2.25 30.44
CA CYS A 45 -10.94 -1.91 29.10
C CYS A 45 -9.79 -1.51 28.17
N LEU A 46 -9.88 -1.85 26.88
CA LEU A 46 -8.92 -1.42 25.87
C LEU A 46 -9.20 0.04 25.46
N GLU A 47 -8.23 0.92 25.66
CA GLU A 47 -8.28 2.34 25.28
C GLU A 47 -7.07 2.74 24.44
N HIS A 48 -7.22 3.74 23.57
CA HIS A 48 -6.12 4.24 22.75
C HIS A 48 -5.09 5.01 23.62
N PHE A 49 -3.79 4.80 23.39
CA PHE A 49 -2.72 5.56 24.02
C PHE A 49 -2.94 7.06 23.75
N LYS A 50 -3.17 7.84 24.81
CA LYS A 50 -3.31 9.31 24.75
C LYS A 50 -1.99 10.06 24.52
N ASN A 51 -0.86 9.37 24.34
CA ASN A 51 0.42 10.00 23.96
C ASN A 51 0.57 10.13 22.43
N SER A 52 -0.49 10.53 21.75
CA SER A 52 -0.36 11.18 20.45
C SER A 52 0.03 12.63 20.71
N PRO A 53 1.11 13.18 20.13
CA PRO A 53 1.28 14.62 20.06
C PRO A 53 0.26 15.13 19.04
N GLU A 54 -1.02 15.13 19.42
CA GLU A 54 -2.01 15.97 18.77
C GLU A 54 -1.55 17.40 19.02
N TYR A 55 -0.90 17.97 18.00
CA TYR A 55 -0.93 19.40 17.70
C TYR A 55 -1.07 20.31 18.92
N HIS A 56 0.01 20.46 19.69
CA HIS A 56 0.19 21.69 20.45
C HIS A 56 0.44 22.81 19.44
N GLN A 57 -0.64 23.45 18.97
CA GLN A 57 -0.52 24.75 18.33
C GLN A 57 0.00 25.73 19.38
N PRO A 58 1.13 26.42 19.15
CA PRO A 58 1.52 27.54 19.99
C PRO A 58 0.54 28.68 19.73
N VAL A 59 -0.05 29.21 20.80
CA VAL A 59 -0.73 30.49 20.77
C VAL A 59 0.32 31.56 21.09
N GLU A 60 0.67 32.37 20.09
CA GLU A 60 1.17 33.74 20.24
C GLU A 60 0.38 34.66 19.30
#